data_AF-A0A7W0QVG6-F1
#
_entry.id   AF-A0A7W0QVG6-F1
#
_cell.length_a   1.000
_cell.length_b   1.000
_cell.length_c   1.000
_cell.angle_alpha   90.00
_cell.angle_beta   90.00
_cell.angle_gamma   90.00
#
_symmetry.space_group_name_H-M   'P 1'
#
loop_
_entity.id
_entity.type
_entity.pdbx_description
1 polymer ?
#
loop_
_entity_poly.entity_id
_entity_poly.type
_entity_poly.pdbx_seq_one_letter_code
_entity_poly.pdbx_strand_id
1 'polypeptide(L)' 'MSLTSLPKAELHLHIEGTMEPELVFELAARNHVTLPFADVEDLRDRYVFADLQSFLNLYYAAMDVLRTAD' A
#
# COMPACT_ATOMS: atom_id res chain seq x y z
N MET A 1 22.79 -8.73 -22.72
CA MET A 1 22.71 -8.48 -21.26
C MET A 1 21.23 -8.42 -20.91
N SER A 2 20.76 -9.19 -19.91
CA SER A 2 19.34 -9.21 -19.56
C SER A 2 18.96 -7.96 -18.78
N LEU A 3 17.72 -7.48 -18.93
CA LEU A 3 17.16 -6.42 -18.07
C LEU A 3 17.29 -6.77 -16.57
N THR A 4 17.25 -8.05 -16.22
CA THR A 4 17.42 -8.52 -14.84
C THR A 4 18.86 -8.44 -14.32
N SER A 5 19.86 -8.38 -15.21
CA SER A 5 21.28 -8.43 -14.84
C SER A 5 21.96 -7.06 -14.64
N LEU A 6 21.28 -5.97 -14.99
CA LEU A 6 21.82 -4.62 -14.81
C LEU A 6 21.57 -4.10 -13.38
N PRO A 7 22.55 -3.47 -12.71
CA PRO A 7 22.30 -2.67 -11.51
C PRO A 7 21.35 -1.50 -11.84
N LYS A 8 20.42 -1.19 -10.92
CA LYS A 8 19.38 -0.17 -11.12
C LYS A 8 19.33 0.75 -9.91
N ALA A 9 18.99 2.01 -10.15
CA ALA A 9 18.63 2.96 -9.11
C ALA A 9 17.19 3.40 -9.36
N GLU A 10 16.38 3.46 -8.28
CA GLU A 10 15.02 3.97 -8.30
C GLU A 10 15.03 5.35 -7.63
N LEU A 11 14.70 6.39 -8.41
CA LEU A 11 14.88 7.78 -7.99
C LEU A 11 13.57 8.47 -7.59
N HIS A 12 12.44 7.83 -7.86
CA HIS A 12 11.12 8.30 -7.50
C HIS A 12 10.30 7.12 -7.00
N LEU A 13 10.22 7.02 -5.68
CA LEU A 13 9.41 6.03 -4.98
C LEU A 13 8.79 6.70 -3.75
N HIS A 14 7.54 6.38 -3.49
CA HIS A 14 6.89 6.69 -2.23
C HIS A 14 6.87 5.40 -1.41
N ILE A 15 7.50 5.39 -0.23
CA ILE A 15 7.62 4.18 0.60
C ILE A 15 6.23 3.67 1.01
N GLU A 16 5.33 4.58 1.31
CA GLU A 16 3.96 4.25 1.69
C GLU A 16 3.17 3.71 0.49
N GLY A 17 3.64 3.97 -0.74
CA GLY A 17 3.11 3.41 -1.97
C GLY A 17 3.57 1.98 -2.25
N THR A 18 4.47 1.44 -1.43
CA THR A 18 4.90 0.03 -1.52
C THR A 18 4.15 -0.88 -0.54
N MET A 19 3.15 -0.36 0.17
CA MET A 19 2.33 -1.18 1.06
C MET A 19 1.41 -2.09 0.26
N GLU A 20 1.69 -3.38 0.33
CA GLU A 20 0.80 -4.41 -0.19
C GLU A 20 -0.44 -4.58 0.69
N PRO A 21 -1.60 -4.97 0.12
CA PRO A 21 -2.83 -5.21 0.89
C PRO A 21 -2.65 -6.13 2.09
N GLU A 22 -1.87 -7.20 1.97
CA GLU A 22 -1.57 -8.13 3.06
C GLU A 22 -0.91 -7.43 4.25
N LEU A 23 0.07 -6.56 3.98
CA LEU A 23 0.76 -5.80 5.02
C LEU A 23 -0.19 -4.79 5.69
N VAL A 24 -1.09 -4.17 4.92
CA VAL A 24 -2.12 -3.28 5.48
C VAL A 24 -2.98 -4.01 6.51
N PHE A 25 -3.44 -5.22 6.20
CA PHE A 25 -4.24 -6.04 7.12
C PHE A 25 -3.43 -6.55 8.32
N GLU A 26 -2.18 -6.97 8.12
CA GLU A 26 -1.29 -7.38 9.21
C GLU A 26 -1.08 -6.24 10.21
N LEU A 27 -0.76 -5.04 9.72
CA LEU A 27 -0.54 -3.87 10.57
C LEU A 27 -1.83 -3.38 11.22
N ALA A 28 -2.97 -3.47 10.53
CA ALA A 28 -4.27 -3.17 11.12
C ALA A 28 -4.57 -4.08 12.31
N ALA A 29 -4.34 -5.39 12.16
CA ALA A 29 -4.52 -6.36 13.23
C ALA A 29 -3.55 -6.10 14.40
N ARG A 30 -2.27 -5.87 14.10
CA ARG A 30 -1.22 -5.55 15.08
C ARG A 30 -1.56 -4.31 15.90
N ASN A 31 -2.07 -3.26 15.23
CA ASN A 31 -2.28 -1.94 15.83
C ASN A 31 -3.73 -1.69 16.23
N HIS A 32 -4.60 -2.69 16.18
CA HIS A 32 -6.02 -2.62 16.52
C HIS A 32 -6.79 -1.52 15.74
N VAL A 33 -6.44 -1.32 14.47
CA VAL A 33 -7.12 -0.39 13.56
C VAL A 33 -8.23 -1.13 12.83
N THR A 34 -9.44 -0.57 12.83
CA THR A 34 -10.55 -1.11 12.03
C THR A 34 -10.45 -0.59 10.60
N LEU A 35 -10.27 -1.51 9.65
CA LEU A 35 -10.22 -1.16 8.23
C LEU A 35 -11.63 -1.01 7.64
N PRO A 36 -11.83 -0.10 6.67
CA PRO A 36 -13.08 0.02 5.91
C PRO A 36 -13.17 -0.99 4.73
N PHE A 37 -12.47 -2.11 4.85
CA PHE A 37 -12.34 -3.17 3.84
C PHE A 37 -12.72 -4.50 4.47
N ALA A 38 -13.43 -5.34 3.72
CA ALA A 38 -13.89 -6.63 4.23
C ALA A 38 -12.71 -7.61 4.44
N ASP A 39 -11.83 -7.68 3.45
CA ASP A 39 -10.66 -8.55 3.42
C ASP A 39 -9.60 -8.01 2.44
N VAL A 40 -8.49 -8.76 2.30
CA VAL A 40 -7.37 -8.43 1.41
C VAL A 40 -7.81 -8.31 -0.05
N GLU A 41 -8.78 -9.12 -0.49
CA GLU A 41 -9.24 -9.13 -1.88
C GLU A 41 -10.10 -7.89 -2.17
N ASP A 42 -11.00 -7.49 -1.25
CA ASP A 42 -11.75 -6.22 -1.37
C ASP A 42 -10.80 -5.01 -1.46
N LEU A 43 -9.71 -4.99 -0.70
CA LEU A 43 -8.71 -3.92 -0.81
C LEU A 43 -7.98 -3.96 -2.17
N ARG A 44 -7.58 -5.16 -2.63
CA ARG A 44 -6.93 -5.34 -3.93
C ARG A 44 -7.81 -4.90 -5.10
N ASP A 45 -9.09 -5.23 -5.07
CA ASP A 45 -10.07 -4.87 -6.10
C ASP A 45 -10.27 -3.35 -6.21
N ARG A 46 -9.93 -2.59 -5.17
CA ARG A 46 -9.99 -1.12 -5.16
C ARG A 46 -8.77 -0.45 -5.79
N TYR A 47 -7.75 -1.21 -6.22
CA TYR A 47 -6.56 -0.67 -6.91
C TYR A 47 -6.88 -0.36 -8.40
N VAL A 48 -8.02 0.26 -8.64
CA VAL A 48 -8.50 0.72 -9.95
C VAL A 48 -8.85 2.20 -9.82
N PHE A 49 -8.03 3.05 -10.42
CA PHE A 49 -8.07 4.50 -10.20
C PHE A 49 -8.57 5.24 -11.46
N ALA A 50 -9.48 6.19 -11.27
CA ALA A 50 -9.97 7.05 -12.35
C ALA A 50 -9.06 8.26 -12.58
N ASP A 51 -8.42 8.74 -11.51
CA ASP A 51 -7.51 9.88 -11.50
C ASP A 51 -6.57 9.83 -10.28
N LEU A 52 -5.68 10.83 -10.18
CA LEU A 52 -4.76 10.96 -9.05
C LEU A 52 -5.48 11.05 -7.70
N GLN A 53 -6.61 11.75 -7.62
CA GLN A 53 -7.30 11.94 -6.35
C GLN A 53 -7.92 10.63 -5.85
N SER A 54 -8.48 9.82 -6.76
CA SER A 54 -9.01 8.49 -6.42
C SER A 54 -7.92 7.55 -5.88
N PHE A 55 -6.71 7.61 -6.45
CA PHE A 55 -5.53 6.94 -5.89
C PHE A 55 -5.17 7.48 -4.51
N LEU A 56 -5.02 8.80 -4.37
CA LEU A 56 -4.60 9.43 -3.11
C LEU A 56 -5.58 9.15 -1.96
N ASN A 57 -6.88 9.07 -2.25
CA ASN A 57 -7.89 8.71 -1.25
C ASN A 57 -7.63 7.31 -0.66
N LEU A 58 -7.35 6.31 -1.50
CA LEU A 58 -7.04 4.96 -1.03
C LEU A 58 -5.67 4.89 -0.34
N TYR A 59 -4.68 5.55 -0.93
CA TYR A 59 -3.31 5.67 -0.42
C TYR A 59 -3.28 6.20 1.03
N TYR A 60 -3.97 7.31 1.30
CA TYR A 60 -4.04 7.85 2.66
C TYR A 60 -4.88 7.00 3.62
N ALA A 61 -5.93 6.33 3.13
CA ALA A 61 -6.70 5.39 3.96
C ALA A 61 -5.85 4.20 4.42
N ALA A 62 -4.99 3.66 3.53
CA ALA A 62 -4.08 2.57 3.86
C ALA A 62 -3.03 2.97 4.91
N MET A 63 -2.58 4.23 4.94
CA MET A 63 -1.61 4.71 5.93
C MET A 63 -2.13 4.74 7.37
N ASP A 64 -3.44 4.64 7.61
CA ASP A 64 -3.99 4.70 8.97
C ASP A 64 -3.48 3.53 9.86
N VAL A 65 -2.93 2.49 9.26
CA VAL A 65 -2.33 1.35 9.98
C VAL A 65 -0.89 1.60 10.44
N LEU A 66 -0.22 2.67 9.99
CA LEU A 66 1.17 2.99 10.34
C LEU A 66 1.24 3.73 11.69
N ARG A 67 1.40 2.99 12.80
CA ARG A 67 1.33 3.56 14.17
C ARG A 67 2.62 3.54 14.97
N THR A 68 3.55 2.65 14.64
CA THR A 68 4.80 2.44 15.40
C THR A 68 5.99 2.44 14.47
N ALA A 69 7.19 2.72 15.01
CA ALA A 69 8.44 2.73 14.25
C ALA A 69 9.08 1.33 14.09
N ASP A 70 8.53 0.33 14.79
CA ASP A 70 9.04 -1.04 14.87
C ASP A 70 8.75 -1.89 13.62
#